data_AF-A0A7Y5SI54-F1
#
_entry.id   AF-A0A7Y5SI54-F1
#
_cell.length_a   1.000
_cell.length_b   1.000
_cell.length_c   1.000
_cell.angle_alpha   90.00
_cell.angle_beta   90.00
_cell.angle_gamma   90.00
#
_symmetry.space_group_name_H-M   'P 1'
#
loop_
_entity.id
_entity.type
_entity.pdbx_description
1 polymer ?
#
loop_
_entity_poly.entity_id
_entity_poly.type
_entity_poly.pdbx_seq_one_letter_code
_entity_poly.pdbx_strand_id
1 'polypeptide(L)'
;MRTSISTVILIAGLASTAAQAADSDVATRLADLRAVGPEAAGHREAAAAWQGIAAESPAALPAILAGMDGAGPLAANWIATAAQAVVERRLQKGGSFPSAELERFVLERNHSSRARRLAYEFVLRVDPKAEQRLVPQMLDDPSLELRRDAVDRIIGEAAAAAESGKSEPAVALYRQALQAARDLDQVQLLAQRLRKLGQSVDLARQLGYLVRWKLIGPFDNTERKGFDAVYPPEREIRADAAYPGKQVEVRWVEFAAEDDFGKIDFFKPFGQHREVAGYAVTEFIADRRREVEFRMSSFNATKLWLNGKLVDQYPVYHSGSQPDQYVNRVLLEPGRNVILVKVCQNEQTQDWAQRWDFQLRVCDEIGGAVLSADRDVK
;
A
#
# COMPACT_ATOMS: atom_id res chain seq x y z
N MET A 1 66.22 42.70 32.57
CA MET A 1 65.01 42.02 33.09
C MET A 1 63.83 42.64 32.37
N ARG A 2 63.37 42.13 31.22
CA ARG A 2 62.47 40.98 30.98
C ARG A 2 61.14 41.08 31.76
N THR A 3 60.08 41.41 31.03
CA THR A 3 58.76 40.76 31.10
C THR A 3 57.99 41.02 29.81
N SER A 4 57.59 39.95 29.12
CA SER A 4 56.64 39.94 28.00
C SER A 4 55.54 38.92 28.29
N ILE A 5 54.29 39.41 28.19
CA ILE A 5 53.14 38.90 27.42
C ILE A 5 52.88 37.39 27.39
N SER A 6 51.64 36.99 27.71
CA SER A 6 50.82 36.11 26.85
C SER A 6 49.33 36.26 27.16
N THR A 7 48.60 36.77 26.17
CA THR A 7 47.13 36.87 26.08
C THR A 7 46.59 35.58 25.46
N VAL A 8 45.63 34.93 26.10
CA VAL A 8 44.88 33.78 25.56
C VAL A 8 43.57 34.29 24.95
N ILE A 9 43.36 34.02 23.66
CA ILE A 9 42.14 34.36 22.92
C ILE A 9 41.19 33.16 22.92
N LEU A 10 39.94 33.44 23.28
CA LEU A 10 38.77 32.55 23.34
C LEU A 10 38.24 32.28 21.91
N ILE A 11 38.34 31.05 21.39
CA ILE A 11 37.89 30.68 20.02
C ILE A 11 36.59 29.83 20.02
N ALA A 12 35.99 29.52 21.17
CA ALA A 12 34.92 28.51 21.24
C ALA A 12 33.48 28.98 20.87
N GLY A 13 33.25 30.24 20.48
CA GLY A 13 31.87 30.79 20.33
C GLY A 13 31.33 30.96 18.89
N LEU A 14 32.18 30.93 17.86
CA LEU A 14 31.79 31.32 16.49
C LEU A 14 31.27 30.15 15.63
N ALA A 15 31.63 28.90 15.97
CA ALA A 15 31.21 27.72 15.19
C ALA A 15 29.73 27.38 15.41
N SER A 16 29.20 27.59 16.62
CA SER A 16 27.81 27.26 16.96
C SER A 16 26.80 28.21 16.32
N THR A 17 27.12 29.50 16.18
CA THR A 17 26.20 30.48 15.58
C THR A 17 26.10 30.34 14.05
N ALA A 18 27.19 29.96 13.38
CA ALA A 18 27.20 29.77 11.93
C ALA A 18 26.43 28.51 11.49
N ALA A 19 26.55 27.41 12.26
CA ALA A 19 25.75 26.20 12.02
C ALA A 19 24.25 26.47 12.22
N GLN A 20 23.89 27.19 13.29
CA GLN A 20 22.49 27.56 13.56
C GLN A 20 21.90 28.47 12.47
N ALA A 21 22.69 29.39 11.92
CA ALA A 21 22.27 30.28 10.83
C ALA A 21 22.10 29.54 9.50
N ALA A 22 23.01 28.62 9.16
CA ALA A 22 22.89 27.78 7.97
C ALA A 22 21.66 26.86 8.02
N ASP A 23 21.38 26.25 9.18
CA ASP A 23 20.17 25.45 9.40
C ASP A 23 18.88 26.29 9.26
N SER A 24 18.90 27.55 9.71
CA SER A 24 17.75 28.46 9.58
C SER A 24 17.45 28.87 8.13
N ASP A 25 18.48 28.92 7.29
CA ASP A 25 18.41 29.31 5.89
C ASP A 25 17.87 28.15 5.02
N VAL A 26 18.32 26.92 5.28
CA VAL A 26 17.75 25.71 4.66
C VAL A 26 16.28 25.55 5.02
N ALA A 27 15.91 25.73 6.28
CA ALA A 27 14.51 25.64 6.72
C ALA A 27 13.60 26.66 6.01
N THR A 28 14.08 27.89 5.82
CA THR A 28 13.36 28.95 5.11
C THR A 28 13.15 28.58 3.65
N ARG A 29 14.20 28.13 2.95
CA ARG A 29 14.10 27.68 1.55
C ARG A 29 13.16 26.47 1.39
N LEU A 30 13.18 25.54 2.34
CA LEU A 30 12.26 24.40 2.33
C LEU A 30 10.81 24.86 2.49
N ALA A 31 10.54 25.90 3.30
CA ALA A 31 9.21 26.47 3.40
C ALA A 31 8.72 27.02 2.05
N ASP A 32 9.58 27.72 1.30
CA ASP A 32 9.27 28.23 -0.04
C ASP A 32 8.99 27.09 -1.04
N LEU A 33 9.79 26.01 -1.02
CA LEU A 33 9.53 24.83 -1.85
C LEU A 33 8.20 24.14 -1.48
N ARG A 34 7.82 24.15 -0.20
CA ARG A 34 6.56 23.57 0.29
C ARG A 34 5.34 24.42 -0.05
N ALA A 35 5.52 25.71 -0.33
CA ALA A 35 4.44 26.62 -0.70
C ALA A 35 3.98 26.45 -2.17
N VAL A 36 4.66 25.61 -2.97
CA VAL A 36 4.29 25.35 -4.36
C VAL A 36 2.91 24.71 -4.45
N GLY A 37 2.05 25.31 -5.27
CA GLY A 37 0.69 24.84 -5.52
C GLY A 37 0.35 24.66 -7.00
N PRO A 38 -0.92 24.34 -7.31
CA PRO A 38 -1.44 24.28 -8.67
C PRO A 38 -1.23 25.60 -9.44
N GLU A 39 -1.30 25.54 -10.77
CA GLU A 39 -1.24 26.73 -11.66
C GLU A 39 0.01 27.61 -11.45
N ALA A 40 1.14 26.98 -11.13
CA ALA A 40 2.42 27.62 -10.87
C ALA A 40 2.47 28.57 -9.65
N ALA A 41 1.52 28.45 -8.71
CA ALA A 41 1.56 29.18 -7.46
C ALA A 41 2.88 28.91 -6.70
N GLY A 42 3.59 29.97 -6.30
CA GLY A 42 4.85 29.90 -5.55
C GLY A 42 6.09 29.49 -6.36
N HIS A 43 5.99 29.32 -7.69
CA HIS A 43 7.10 28.78 -8.50
C HIS A 43 8.35 29.68 -8.54
N ARG A 44 8.19 31.01 -8.49
CA ARG A 44 9.32 31.94 -8.58
C ARG A 44 10.17 31.90 -7.32
N GLU A 45 9.52 31.94 -6.18
CA GLU A 45 10.12 31.80 -4.85
C GLU A 45 10.76 30.42 -4.73
N ALA A 46 10.04 29.38 -5.15
CA ALA A 46 10.56 28.01 -5.17
C ALA A 46 11.77 27.84 -6.09
N ALA A 47 11.81 28.48 -7.27
CA ALA A 47 12.98 28.40 -8.14
C ALA A 47 14.23 29.02 -7.50
N ALA A 48 14.09 30.16 -6.81
CA ALA A 48 15.17 30.78 -6.07
C ALA A 48 15.61 29.91 -4.87
N ALA A 49 14.65 29.40 -4.10
CA ALA A 49 14.90 28.49 -2.98
C ALA A 49 15.59 27.19 -3.43
N TRP A 50 15.17 26.63 -4.56
CA TRP A 50 15.77 25.44 -5.16
C TRP A 50 17.23 25.67 -5.51
N GLN A 51 17.57 26.81 -6.11
CA GLN A 51 18.97 27.15 -6.43
C GLN A 51 19.82 27.24 -5.16
N GLY A 52 19.27 27.83 -4.09
CA GLY A 52 19.91 27.89 -2.79
C GLY A 52 20.15 26.49 -2.20
N ILE A 53 19.11 25.64 -2.17
CA ILE A 53 19.22 24.27 -1.65
C ILE A 53 20.19 23.43 -2.49
N ALA A 54 20.14 23.50 -3.81
CA ALA A 54 21.08 22.84 -4.71
C ALA A 54 22.53 23.30 -4.48
N ALA A 55 22.71 24.49 -3.90
CA ALA A 55 24.01 25.03 -3.53
C ALA A 55 24.54 24.50 -2.17
N GLU A 56 23.71 23.86 -1.34
CA GLU A 56 24.04 23.48 0.05
C GLU A 56 25.07 22.36 0.18
N SER A 57 25.79 22.36 1.30
CA SER A 57 26.70 21.26 1.65
C SER A 57 25.95 19.91 1.68
N PRO A 58 26.58 18.79 1.27
CA PRO A 58 26.00 17.45 1.44
C PRO A 58 25.53 17.17 2.87
N ALA A 59 26.15 17.77 3.89
CA ALA A 59 25.72 17.64 5.28
C ALA A 59 24.26 18.07 5.53
N ALA A 60 23.67 18.91 4.66
CA ALA A 60 22.28 19.33 4.75
C ALA A 60 21.28 18.30 4.20
N LEU A 61 21.75 17.22 3.54
CA LEU A 61 20.88 16.24 2.88
C LEU A 61 19.80 15.64 3.80
N PRO A 62 20.08 15.24 5.06
CA PRO A 62 19.03 14.76 5.97
C PRO A 62 17.92 15.79 6.20
N ALA A 63 18.28 17.06 6.40
CA ALA A 63 17.31 18.14 6.61
C ALA A 63 16.50 18.44 5.32
N ILE A 64 17.17 18.44 4.15
CA ILE A 64 16.52 18.63 2.85
C ILE A 64 15.50 17.51 2.61
N LEU A 65 15.88 16.25 2.83
CA LEU A 65 15.01 15.10 2.64
C LEU A 65 13.85 15.07 3.65
N ALA A 66 14.09 15.43 4.92
CA ALA A 66 13.02 15.63 5.92
C ALA A 66 12.00 16.69 5.49
N GLY A 67 12.42 17.66 4.66
CA GLY A 67 11.52 18.65 4.05
C GLY A 67 10.38 18.03 3.22
N MET A 68 10.50 16.76 2.80
CA MET A 68 9.46 16.03 2.08
C MET A 68 8.36 15.47 3.00
N ASP A 69 8.54 15.49 4.32
CA ASP A 69 7.57 14.94 5.28
C ASP A 69 6.27 15.75 5.26
N GLY A 70 5.16 15.08 4.95
CA GLY A 70 3.86 15.75 4.77
C GLY A 70 3.82 16.77 3.62
N ALA A 71 4.79 16.76 2.71
CA ALA A 71 4.77 17.61 1.53
C ALA A 71 3.78 17.08 0.48
N GLY A 72 3.06 17.98 -0.19
CA GLY A 72 2.26 17.61 -1.35
C GLY A 72 3.15 17.13 -2.53
N PRO A 73 2.59 16.44 -3.54
CA PRO A 73 3.38 15.84 -4.63
C PRO A 73 4.29 16.81 -5.39
N LEU A 74 3.81 18.05 -5.63
CA LEU A 74 4.59 19.09 -6.31
C LEU A 74 5.79 19.53 -5.47
N ALA A 75 5.55 19.89 -4.20
CA ALA A 75 6.62 20.25 -3.27
C ALA A 75 7.65 19.13 -3.10
N ALA A 76 7.19 17.89 -2.93
CA ALA A 76 8.05 16.72 -2.82
C ALA A 76 8.94 16.54 -4.07
N ASN A 77 8.44 16.83 -5.27
CA ASN A 77 9.24 16.82 -6.50
C ASN A 77 10.33 17.91 -6.50
N TRP A 78 9.99 19.14 -6.11
CA TRP A 78 10.97 20.23 -6.01
C TRP A 78 12.10 19.92 -5.02
N ILE A 79 11.75 19.40 -3.85
CA ILE A 79 12.72 19.04 -2.82
C ILE A 79 13.60 17.86 -3.28
N ALA A 80 13.00 16.83 -3.88
CA ALA A 80 13.72 15.68 -4.41
C ALA A 80 14.77 16.08 -5.47
N THR A 81 14.41 16.95 -6.42
CA THR A 81 15.36 17.39 -7.46
C THR A 81 16.47 18.28 -6.88
N ALA A 82 16.17 19.09 -5.85
CA ALA A 82 17.18 19.88 -5.17
C ALA A 82 18.20 18.97 -4.44
N ALA A 83 17.70 17.95 -3.73
CA ALA A 83 18.55 16.95 -3.07
C ALA A 83 19.42 16.17 -4.07
N GLN A 84 18.85 15.77 -5.21
CA GLN A 84 19.59 15.14 -6.30
C GLN A 84 20.72 16.04 -6.83
N ALA A 85 20.46 17.33 -7.03
CA ALA A 85 21.47 18.29 -7.48
C ALA A 85 22.63 18.43 -6.47
N VAL A 86 22.35 18.42 -5.16
CA VAL A 86 23.38 18.40 -4.11
C VAL A 86 24.27 17.15 -4.24
N VAL A 87 23.67 15.98 -4.40
CA VAL A 87 24.38 14.69 -4.54
C VAL A 87 25.22 14.65 -5.81
N GLU A 88 24.64 15.02 -6.97
CA GLU A 88 25.35 15.00 -8.25
C GLU A 88 26.57 15.90 -8.24
N ARG A 89 26.40 17.14 -7.76
CA ARG A 89 27.50 18.08 -7.63
C ARG A 89 28.58 17.58 -6.68
N ARG A 90 28.19 16.93 -5.57
CA ARG A 90 29.15 16.30 -4.66
C ARG A 90 29.90 15.16 -5.35
N LEU A 91 29.22 14.29 -6.09
CA LEU A 91 29.87 13.20 -6.82
C LEU A 91 30.85 13.71 -7.88
N GLN A 92 30.53 14.82 -8.55
CA GLN A 92 31.43 15.47 -9.51
C GLN A 92 32.65 16.11 -8.84
N LYS A 93 32.48 16.78 -7.70
CA LYS A 93 33.56 17.55 -7.04
C LYS A 93 34.41 16.73 -6.07
N GLY A 94 33.98 15.53 -5.66
CA GLY A 94 34.60 14.82 -4.54
C GLY A 94 34.26 15.46 -3.17
N GLY A 95 34.80 14.92 -2.06
CA GLY A 95 34.63 15.48 -0.71
C GLY A 95 34.11 14.52 0.35
N SER A 96 33.53 15.02 1.44
CA SER A 96 32.82 14.19 2.44
C SER A 96 31.37 13.94 2.02
N PHE A 97 30.78 12.83 2.44
CA PHE A 97 29.38 12.49 2.21
C PHE A 97 28.78 11.97 3.53
N PRO A 98 27.58 12.41 3.92
CA PRO A 98 26.99 12.07 5.22
C PRO A 98 26.36 10.67 5.20
N SER A 99 27.15 9.63 4.88
CA SER A 99 26.64 8.26 4.74
C SER A 99 25.99 7.77 6.03
N ALA A 100 26.62 8.03 7.19
CA ALA A 100 26.12 7.54 8.48
C ALA A 100 24.78 8.19 8.86
N GLU A 101 24.64 9.49 8.61
CA GLU A 101 23.41 10.24 8.85
C GLU A 101 22.29 9.80 7.90
N LEU A 102 22.61 9.58 6.62
CA LEU A 102 21.62 9.08 5.65
C LEU A 102 21.22 7.63 5.90
N GLU A 103 22.15 6.75 6.30
CA GLU A 103 21.81 5.39 6.74
C GLU A 103 20.84 5.40 7.92
N ARG A 104 21.02 6.31 8.88
CA ARG A 104 20.08 6.49 10.00
C ARG A 104 18.72 7.00 9.50
N PHE A 105 18.73 8.04 8.65
CA PHE A 105 17.53 8.61 8.05
C PHE A 105 16.70 7.56 7.30
N VAL A 106 17.37 6.67 6.56
CA VAL A 106 16.72 5.56 5.85
C VAL A 106 15.96 4.64 6.82
N LEU A 107 16.47 4.39 8.03
CA LEU A 107 15.85 3.50 9.02
C LEU A 107 14.80 4.20 9.91
N GLU A 108 14.72 5.53 9.87
CA GLU A 108 13.73 6.33 10.60
C GLU A 108 12.35 6.24 9.92
N ARG A 109 11.53 5.31 10.41
CA ARG A 109 10.23 4.89 9.82
C ARG A 109 9.15 5.99 9.74
N ASN A 110 9.34 7.12 10.41
CA ASN A 110 8.42 8.25 10.42
C ASN A 110 8.63 9.25 9.28
N HIS A 111 9.76 9.17 8.56
CA HIS A 111 9.99 9.96 7.37
C HIS A 111 9.18 9.43 6.18
N SER A 112 8.92 10.32 5.23
CA SER A 112 8.29 10.01 3.94
C SER A 112 8.99 8.83 3.26
N SER A 113 8.22 7.82 2.85
CA SER A 113 8.73 6.64 2.13
C SER A 113 9.60 7.02 0.93
N ARG A 114 9.21 8.06 0.20
CA ARG A 114 9.96 8.58 -0.95
C ARG A 114 11.28 9.24 -0.55
N ALA A 115 11.31 9.98 0.55
CA ALA A 115 12.54 10.59 1.06
C ALA A 115 13.53 9.52 1.52
N ARG A 116 13.03 8.51 2.24
CA ARG A 116 13.83 7.36 2.69
C ARG A 116 14.38 6.56 1.51
N ARG A 117 13.59 6.36 0.45
CA ARG A 117 14.07 5.74 -0.80
C ARG A 117 15.21 6.54 -1.44
N LEU A 118 15.05 7.86 -1.58
CA LEU A 118 16.10 8.71 -2.14
C LEU A 118 17.37 8.68 -1.29
N ALA A 119 17.25 8.77 0.04
CA ALA A 119 18.40 8.64 0.95
C ALA A 119 19.14 7.32 0.71
N TYR A 120 18.40 6.21 0.60
CA TYR A 120 18.96 4.88 0.34
C TYR A 120 19.74 4.85 -0.98
N GLU A 121 19.13 5.32 -2.07
CA GLU A 121 19.77 5.38 -3.38
C GLU A 121 21.01 6.28 -3.38
N PHE A 122 20.99 7.40 -2.65
CA PHE A 122 22.14 8.29 -2.53
C PHE A 122 23.31 7.63 -1.79
N VAL A 123 23.03 6.89 -0.72
CA VAL A 123 24.06 6.11 -0.02
C VAL A 123 24.67 5.06 -0.96
N LEU A 124 23.86 4.33 -1.73
CA LEU A 124 24.36 3.30 -2.65
C LEU A 124 25.24 3.85 -3.79
N ARG A 125 25.02 5.10 -4.22
CA ARG A 125 25.88 5.77 -5.21
C ARG A 125 27.30 6.00 -4.69
N VAL A 126 27.50 6.05 -3.38
CA VAL A 126 28.80 6.29 -2.73
C VAL A 126 29.38 4.99 -2.15
N ASP A 127 28.55 4.18 -1.51
CA ASP A 127 28.91 2.87 -0.96
C ASP A 127 27.85 1.81 -1.33
N PRO A 128 28.07 1.06 -2.42
CA PRO A 128 27.19 -0.04 -2.80
C PRO A 128 27.07 -1.14 -1.73
N LYS A 129 28.05 -1.28 -0.82
CA LYS A 129 27.98 -2.30 0.26
C LYS A 129 27.03 -1.91 1.38
N ALA A 130 26.51 -0.67 1.39
CA ALA A 130 25.48 -0.26 2.34
C ALA A 130 24.21 -1.09 2.23
N GLU A 131 23.92 -1.65 1.05
CA GLU A 131 22.81 -2.58 0.84
C GLU A 131 22.83 -3.74 1.84
N GLN A 132 24.01 -4.33 2.09
CA GLN A 132 24.19 -5.45 3.02
C GLN A 132 23.95 -5.05 4.48
N ARG A 133 24.06 -3.76 4.81
CA ARG A 133 23.83 -3.22 6.14
C ARG A 133 22.37 -2.80 6.33
N LEU A 134 21.75 -2.23 5.30
CA LEU A 134 20.43 -1.60 5.39
C LEU A 134 19.29 -2.56 5.09
N VAL A 135 19.33 -3.27 3.96
CA VAL A 135 18.22 -4.10 3.46
C VAL A 135 17.76 -5.18 4.47
N PRO A 136 18.64 -5.85 5.23
CA PRO A 136 18.20 -6.81 6.25
C PRO A 136 17.29 -6.22 7.33
N GLN A 137 17.31 -4.90 7.54
CA GLN A 137 16.53 -4.20 8.58
C GLN A 137 15.15 -3.73 8.08
N MET A 138 14.79 -4.01 6.82
CA MET A 138 13.60 -3.43 6.17
C MET A 138 12.50 -4.47 5.86
N LEU A 139 12.58 -5.67 6.42
CA LEU A 139 11.62 -6.73 6.08
C LEU A 139 10.17 -6.38 6.47
N ASP A 140 9.98 -5.64 7.56
CA ASP A 140 8.69 -5.17 8.03
C ASP A 140 8.51 -3.65 7.82
N ASP A 141 9.25 -3.05 6.89
CA ASP A 141 9.27 -1.61 6.65
C ASP A 141 7.89 -1.08 6.16
N PRO A 142 7.46 0.13 6.58
CA PRO A 142 6.22 0.74 6.07
C PRO A 142 6.36 1.27 4.64
N SER A 143 7.57 1.51 4.15
CA SER A 143 7.82 1.82 2.74
C SER A 143 7.80 0.53 1.93
N LEU A 144 6.82 0.41 1.02
CA LEU A 144 6.67 -0.77 0.17
C LEU A 144 7.92 -1.02 -0.69
N GLU A 145 8.57 0.02 -1.20
CA GLU A 145 9.78 -0.11 -2.02
C GLU A 145 10.96 -0.67 -1.21
N LEU A 146 11.18 -0.18 0.01
CA LEU A 146 12.27 -0.67 0.88
C LEU A 146 11.99 -2.09 1.39
N ARG A 147 10.71 -2.37 1.72
CA ARG A 147 10.25 -3.72 2.07
C ARG A 147 10.45 -4.70 0.93
N ARG A 148 10.14 -4.28 -0.30
CA ARG A 148 10.29 -5.12 -1.50
C ARG A 148 11.73 -5.59 -1.67
N ASP A 149 12.70 -4.68 -1.56
CA ASP A 149 14.13 -5.02 -1.64
C ASP A 149 14.53 -6.04 -0.55
N ALA A 150 14.02 -5.88 0.67
CA ALA A 150 14.26 -6.83 1.77
C ALA A 150 13.66 -8.21 1.53
N VAL A 151 12.46 -8.27 0.95
CA VAL A 151 11.81 -9.51 0.54
C VAL A 151 12.59 -10.18 -0.59
N ASP A 152 13.04 -9.43 -1.60
CA ASP A 152 13.83 -9.95 -2.72
C ASP A 152 15.16 -10.55 -2.25
N ARG A 153 15.83 -9.92 -1.28
CA ARG A 153 17.03 -10.50 -0.66
C ARG A 153 16.75 -11.88 -0.06
N ILE A 154 15.66 -12.02 0.72
CA ILE A 154 15.30 -13.31 1.34
C ILE A 154 14.87 -14.34 0.30
N ILE A 155 14.18 -13.92 -0.78
CA ILE A 155 13.86 -14.79 -1.92
C ILE A 155 15.14 -15.36 -2.53
N GLY A 156 16.17 -14.52 -2.73
CA GLY A 156 17.48 -14.95 -3.24
C GLY A 156 18.18 -15.94 -2.32
N GLU A 157 18.19 -15.68 -1.01
CA GLU A 157 18.76 -16.59 0.00
C GLU A 157 18.03 -17.94 0.03
N ALA A 158 16.70 -17.92 -0.04
CA ALA A 158 15.86 -19.11 -0.09
C ALA A 158 16.12 -19.93 -1.37
N ALA A 159 16.27 -19.26 -2.51
CA ALA A 159 16.59 -19.89 -3.78
C ALA A 159 17.97 -20.58 -3.72
N ALA A 160 19.00 -19.89 -3.24
CA ALA A 160 20.34 -20.45 -3.08
C ALA A 160 20.36 -21.66 -2.14
N ALA A 161 19.59 -21.63 -1.04
CA ALA A 161 19.43 -22.76 -0.14
C ALA A 161 18.75 -23.95 -0.84
N ALA A 162 17.69 -23.71 -1.61
CA ALA A 162 16.99 -24.75 -2.36
C ALA A 162 17.89 -25.40 -3.43
N GLU A 163 18.64 -24.58 -4.19
CA GLU A 163 19.60 -25.05 -5.20
C GLU A 163 20.74 -25.87 -4.57
N SER A 164 21.12 -25.55 -3.34
CA SER A 164 22.10 -26.31 -2.55
C SER A 164 21.53 -27.58 -1.91
N GLY A 165 20.29 -27.97 -2.22
CA GLY A 165 19.62 -29.15 -1.66
C GLY A 165 19.15 -28.98 -0.20
N LYS A 166 19.18 -27.76 0.35
CA LYS A 166 18.79 -27.46 1.74
C LYS A 166 17.31 -27.06 1.80
N SER A 167 16.43 -28.03 1.58
CA SER A 167 14.98 -27.80 1.48
C SER A 167 14.36 -27.17 2.74
N GLU A 168 14.75 -27.60 3.94
CA GLU A 168 14.19 -27.06 5.19
C GLU A 168 14.53 -25.57 5.39
N PRO A 169 15.81 -25.12 5.31
CA PRO A 169 16.14 -23.70 5.32
C PRO A 169 15.46 -22.89 4.22
N ALA A 170 15.36 -23.44 3.00
CA ALA A 170 14.69 -22.75 1.90
C ALA A 170 13.20 -22.51 2.19
N VAL A 171 12.50 -23.52 2.71
CA VAL A 171 11.09 -23.40 3.11
C VAL A 171 10.92 -22.34 4.21
N ALA A 172 11.79 -22.33 5.21
CA ALA A 172 11.74 -21.34 6.29
C ALA A 172 11.89 -19.91 5.76
N LEU A 173 12.88 -19.67 4.90
CA LEU A 173 13.12 -18.35 4.28
C LEU A 173 11.97 -17.94 3.36
N TYR A 174 11.46 -18.84 2.52
CA TYR A 174 10.30 -18.52 1.67
C TYR A 174 9.04 -18.20 2.47
N ARG A 175 8.80 -18.87 3.61
CA ARG A 175 7.67 -18.54 4.48
C ARG A 175 7.85 -17.17 5.14
N GLN A 176 9.06 -16.86 5.60
CA GLN A 176 9.40 -15.55 6.16
C GLN A 176 9.17 -14.43 5.12
N ALA A 177 9.69 -14.61 3.90
CA ALA A 177 9.47 -13.67 2.80
C ALA A 177 7.97 -13.53 2.46
N LEU A 178 7.22 -14.64 2.41
CA LEU A 178 5.78 -14.61 2.09
C LEU A 178 5.01 -13.78 3.11
N GLN A 179 5.29 -13.97 4.41
CA GLN A 179 4.66 -13.22 5.49
C GLN A 179 4.91 -11.71 5.38
N ALA A 180 6.11 -11.33 4.95
CA ALA A 180 6.52 -9.95 4.80
C ALA A 180 6.02 -9.28 3.51
N ALA A 181 5.89 -10.05 2.42
CA ALA A 181 5.54 -9.55 1.10
C ALA A 181 4.19 -8.81 1.08
N ARG A 182 4.12 -7.79 0.22
CA ARG A 182 2.92 -6.97 -0.02
C ARG A 182 2.59 -6.85 -1.51
N ASP A 183 3.60 -6.93 -2.36
CA ASP A 183 3.40 -6.95 -3.80
C ASP A 183 2.91 -8.31 -4.29
N LEU A 184 1.91 -8.26 -5.17
CA LEU A 184 1.22 -9.45 -5.67
C LEU A 184 2.17 -10.41 -6.40
N ASP A 185 3.11 -9.88 -7.17
CA ASP A 185 4.07 -10.67 -7.94
C ASP A 185 5.03 -11.45 -7.03
N GLN A 186 5.55 -10.82 -5.97
CA GLN A 186 6.36 -11.48 -4.95
C GLN A 186 5.56 -12.55 -4.23
N VAL A 187 4.32 -12.25 -3.82
CA VAL A 187 3.43 -13.22 -3.13
C VAL A 187 3.16 -14.44 -4.01
N GLN A 188 2.84 -14.24 -5.29
CA GLN A 188 2.60 -15.33 -6.25
C GLN A 188 3.87 -16.16 -6.48
N LEU A 189 5.01 -15.50 -6.66
CA LEU A 189 6.30 -16.17 -6.82
C LEU A 189 6.61 -17.05 -5.59
N LEU A 190 6.50 -16.51 -4.39
CA LEU A 190 6.74 -17.20 -3.13
C LEU A 190 5.82 -18.40 -2.94
N ALA A 191 4.53 -18.24 -3.21
CA ALA A 191 3.57 -19.34 -3.16
C ALA A 191 3.92 -20.44 -4.15
N GLN A 192 4.30 -20.09 -5.38
CA GLN A 192 4.74 -21.04 -6.39
C GLN A 192 5.98 -21.82 -5.93
N ARG A 193 6.98 -21.13 -5.36
CA ARG A 193 8.23 -21.75 -4.86
C ARG A 193 7.96 -22.70 -3.70
N LEU A 194 7.13 -22.30 -2.73
CA LEU A 194 6.71 -23.14 -1.62
C LEU A 194 5.96 -24.39 -2.08
N ARG A 195 4.99 -24.24 -3.00
CA ARG A 195 4.24 -25.39 -3.57
C ARG A 195 5.15 -26.38 -4.30
N LYS A 196 6.16 -25.90 -5.03
CA LYS A 196 7.18 -26.77 -5.65
C LYS A 196 7.99 -27.57 -4.63
N LEU A 197 8.14 -27.08 -3.41
CA LEU A 197 8.77 -27.76 -2.28
C LEU A 197 7.75 -28.57 -1.43
N GLY A 198 6.57 -28.87 -1.99
CA GLY A 198 5.53 -29.66 -1.34
C GLY A 198 4.76 -28.95 -0.23
N GLN A 199 4.90 -27.62 -0.09
CA GLN A 199 4.22 -26.85 0.95
C GLN A 199 2.86 -26.35 0.46
N SER A 200 1.83 -26.48 1.30
CA SER A 200 0.54 -25.82 1.06
C SER A 200 0.65 -24.32 1.36
N VAL A 201 0.07 -23.48 0.49
CA VAL A 201 -0.01 -22.03 0.68
C VAL A 201 -1.43 -21.58 0.42
N ASP A 202 -2.05 -20.99 1.45
CA ASP A 202 -3.37 -20.35 1.38
C ASP A 202 -3.17 -18.87 1.03
N LEU A 203 -3.20 -18.57 -0.26
CA LEU A 203 -3.04 -17.20 -0.76
C LEU A 203 -4.23 -16.32 -0.38
N ALA A 204 -5.45 -16.87 -0.35
CA ALA A 204 -6.63 -16.12 0.00
C ALA A 204 -6.53 -15.59 1.44
N ARG A 205 -6.06 -16.42 2.38
CA ARG A 205 -5.75 -16.00 3.75
C ARG A 205 -4.58 -15.02 3.78
N GLN A 206 -3.48 -15.31 3.08
CA GLN A 206 -2.28 -14.46 3.09
C GLN A 206 -2.55 -13.04 2.61
N LEU A 207 -3.45 -12.89 1.64
CA LEU A 207 -3.83 -11.61 1.06
C LEU A 207 -5.06 -10.98 1.72
N GLY A 208 -5.74 -11.69 2.63
CA GLY A 208 -6.90 -11.17 3.38
C GLY A 208 -8.23 -11.22 2.64
N TYR A 209 -8.35 -11.99 1.55
CA TYR A 209 -9.60 -12.14 0.79
C TYR A 209 -10.69 -12.77 1.65
N LEU A 210 -11.90 -12.22 1.63
CA LEU A 210 -13.08 -12.84 2.22
C LEU A 210 -13.64 -13.87 1.24
N VAL A 211 -13.62 -15.15 1.62
CA VAL A 211 -13.97 -16.25 0.71
C VAL A 211 -15.29 -16.92 1.03
N ARG A 212 -15.92 -16.61 2.17
CA ARG A 212 -17.21 -17.18 2.58
C ARG A 212 -18.27 -16.11 2.59
N TRP A 213 -19.35 -16.33 1.85
CA TRP A 213 -20.43 -15.37 1.64
C TRP A 213 -21.77 -16.09 1.57
N LYS A 214 -22.83 -15.41 1.95
CA LYS A 214 -24.19 -15.76 1.52
C LYS A 214 -24.54 -14.92 0.32
N LEU A 215 -25.01 -15.54 -0.74
CA LEU A 215 -25.40 -14.86 -1.98
C LEU A 215 -26.91 -14.90 -2.16
N ILE A 216 -27.49 -13.87 -2.76
CA ILE A 216 -28.89 -13.85 -3.17
C ILE A 216 -29.07 -13.09 -4.49
N GLY A 217 -29.89 -13.64 -5.37
CA GLY A 217 -30.16 -13.14 -6.70
C GLY A 217 -30.70 -14.26 -7.60
N PRO A 218 -30.94 -13.99 -8.90
CA PRO A 218 -30.80 -12.69 -9.57
C PRO A 218 -32.02 -11.79 -9.36
N PHE A 219 -31.77 -10.53 -9.01
CA PHE A 219 -32.73 -9.42 -9.13
C PHE A 219 -32.64 -8.79 -10.51
N ASP A 220 -33.65 -8.00 -10.88
CA ASP A 220 -33.64 -7.31 -12.16
C ASP A 220 -32.54 -6.24 -12.23
N ASN A 221 -31.87 -6.11 -13.37
CA ASN A 221 -31.01 -4.97 -13.69
C ASN A 221 -31.20 -4.57 -15.15
N THR A 222 -32.42 -4.72 -15.67
CA THR A 222 -32.78 -4.36 -17.04
C THR A 222 -32.49 -2.89 -17.27
N GLU A 223 -31.82 -2.58 -18.39
CA GLU A 223 -31.34 -1.21 -18.70
C GLU A 223 -30.46 -0.60 -17.58
N ARG A 224 -29.77 -1.44 -16.80
CA ARG A 224 -28.92 -1.04 -15.65
C ARG A 224 -29.67 -0.36 -14.49
N LYS A 225 -31.00 -0.39 -14.48
CA LYS A 225 -31.84 0.23 -13.43
C LYS A 225 -31.68 -0.43 -12.06
N GLY A 226 -31.31 -1.71 -12.05
CA GLY A 226 -31.08 -2.49 -10.84
C GLY A 226 -29.97 -1.90 -9.95
N PHE A 227 -29.03 -1.13 -10.49
CA PHE A 227 -28.00 -0.47 -9.71
C PHE A 227 -28.60 0.49 -8.67
N ASP A 228 -29.54 1.35 -9.08
CA ASP A 228 -30.20 2.33 -8.21
C ASP A 228 -31.48 1.84 -7.55
N ALA A 229 -32.08 0.77 -8.06
CA ALA A 229 -33.21 0.12 -7.41
C ALA A 229 -32.82 -0.42 -6.03
N VAL A 230 -33.65 -0.14 -5.02
CA VAL A 230 -33.46 -0.65 -3.66
C VAL A 230 -34.16 -2.00 -3.53
N TYR A 231 -33.37 -3.08 -3.50
CA TYR A 231 -33.88 -4.42 -3.23
C TYR A 231 -33.91 -4.72 -1.72
N PRO A 232 -34.67 -5.75 -1.28
CA PRO A 232 -34.81 -6.05 0.15
C PRO A 232 -33.50 -6.22 0.95
N PRO A 233 -32.42 -6.84 0.41
CA PRO A 233 -31.15 -6.97 1.13
C PRO A 233 -30.50 -5.64 1.54
N GLU A 234 -30.84 -4.51 0.91
CA GLU A 234 -30.34 -3.18 1.32
C GLU A 234 -31.03 -2.64 2.58
N ARG A 235 -32.19 -3.20 2.94
CA ARG A 235 -33.00 -2.77 4.10
C ARG A 235 -32.84 -3.70 5.29
N GLU A 236 -32.79 -5.00 5.03
CA GLU A 236 -32.66 -6.04 6.06
C GLU A 236 -31.93 -7.27 5.53
N ILE A 237 -31.14 -7.92 6.39
CA ILE A 237 -30.51 -9.20 6.10
C ILE A 237 -31.26 -10.28 6.88
N ARG A 238 -32.14 -10.99 6.20
CA ARG A 238 -32.89 -12.14 6.73
C ARG A 238 -32.50 -13.41 6.00
N ALA A 239 -31.73 -14.27 6.66
CA ALA A 239 -31.13 -15.46 6.04
C ALA A 239 -32.17 -16.48 5.53
N ASP A 240 -33.36 -16.52 6.13
CA ASP A 240 -34.45 -17.44 5.81
C ASP A 240 -35.50 -16.85 4.84
N ALA A 241 -35.36 -15.56 4.50
CA ALA A 241 -36.33 -14.86 3.68
C ALA A 241 -36.25 -15.26 2.21
N ALA A 242 -37.38 -15.03 1.53
CA ALA A 242 -37.52 -15.18 0.10
C ALA A 242 -38.05 -13.87 -0.48
N TYR A 243 -37.52 -13.48 -1.62
CA TYR A 243 -37.87 -12.21 -2.25
C TYR A 243 -38.21 -12.40 -3.73
N PRO A 244 -39.06 -11.54 -4.32
CA PRO A 244 -39.23 -11.53 -5.77
C PRO A 244 -37.89 -11.23 -6.46
N GLY A 245 -37.39 -12.17 -7.26
CA GLY A 245 -36.26 -11.97 -8.16
C GLY A 245 -36.70 -11.56 -9.57
N LYS A 246 -35.78 -11.59 -10.52
CA LYS A 246 -36.04 -11.18 -11.91
C LYS A 246 -37.08 -12.05 -12.61
N GLN A 247 -37.00 -13.37 -12.42
CA GLN A 247 -37.87 -14.35 -13.07
C GLN A 247 -38.61 -15.24 -12.07
N VAL A 248 -37.95 -15.55 -10.95
CA VAL A 248 -38.44 -16.44 -9.90
C VAL A 248 -38.15 -15.82 -8.52
N GLU A 249 -38.75 -16.39 -7.49
CA GLU A 249 -38.37 -16.07 -6.10
C GLU A 249 -36.91 -16.46 -5.83
N VAL A 250 -36.20 -15.61 -5.09
CA VAL A 250 -34.78 -15.81 -4.75
C VAL A 250 -34.59 -15.92 -3.24
N ARG A 251 -33.61 -16.73 -2.82
CA ARG A 251 -33.27 -17.00 -1.42
C ARG A 251 -31.76 -16.92 -1.24
N TRP A 252 -31.32 -16.73 0.01
CA TRP A 252 -29.91 -16.78 0.33
C TRP A 252 -29.35 -18.19 0.15
N VAL A 253 -28.18 -18.28 -0.45
CA VAL A 253 -27.41 -19.52 -0.59
C VAL A 253 -26.00 -19.33 -0.05
N GLU A 254 -25.46 -20.33 0.62
CA GLU A 254 -24.07 -20.31 1.06
C GLU A 254 -23.13 -20.45 -0.15
N PHE A 255 -22.04 -19.70 -0.15
CA PHE A 255 -21.02 -19.74 -1.19
C PHE A 255 -19.63 -19.63 -0.57
N ALA A 256 -18.73 -20.50 -1.00
CA ALA A 256 -17.31 -20.43 -0.66
C ALA A 256 -16.47 -20.39 -1.93
N ALA A 257 -15.58 -19.41 -2.04
CA ALA A 257 -14.56 -19.40 -3.07
C ALA A 257 -13.45 -20.39 -2.73
N GLU A 258 -12.93 -21.05 -3.76
CA GLU A 258 -11.88 -22.08 -3.65
C GLU A 258 -10.58 -21.64 -4.33
N ASP A 259 -10.59 -20.54 -5.09
CA ASP A 259 -9.41 -20.01 -5.76
C ASP A 259 -8.53 -19.15 -4.84
N ASP A 260 -7.27 -19.02 -5.23
CA ASP A 260 -6.23 -18.29 -4.50
C ASP A 260 -6.57 -16.81 -4.24
N PHE A 261 -7.52 -16.23 -4.98
CA PHE A 261 -7.87 -14.82 -4.92
C PHE A 261 -9.33 -14.57 -4.50
N GLY A 262 -10.02 -15.58 -3.98
CA GLY A 262 -11.34 -15.44 -3.38
C GLY A 262 -12.41 -14.89 -4.32
N LYS A 263 -12.47 -15.36 -5.56
CA LYS A 263 -13.46 -14.91 -6.55
C LYS A 263 -14.88 -15.36 -6.18
N ILE A 264 -15.76 -14.39 -5.92
CA ILE A 264 -17.17 -14.63 -5.61
C ILE A 264 -17.97 -14.59 -6.90
N ASP A 265 -18.23 -15.76 -7.47
CA ASP A 265 -18.86 -15.95 -8.78
C ASP A 265 -20.35 -16.24 -8.63
N PHE A 266 -21.20 -15.28 -8.98
CA PHE A 266 -22.65 -15.41 -8.89
C PHE A 266 -23.23 -16.35 -9.95
N PHE A 267 -22.53 -16.62 -11.06
CA PHE A 267 -23.02 -17.57 -12.05
C PHE A 267 -22.95 -19.02 -11.56
N LYS A 268 -22.08 -19.33 -10.60
CA LYS A 268 -22.00 -20.69 -10.03
C LYS A 268 -23.32 -21.15 -9.38
N PRO A 269 -23.92 -20.39 -8.44
CA PRO A 269 -25.20 -20.80 -7.84
C PRO A 269 -26.44 -20.39 -8.65
N PHE A 270 -26.37 -19.33 -9.47
CA PHE A 270 -27.56 -18.76 -10.12
C PHE A 270 -27.65 -19.02 -11.62
N GLY A 271 -26.63 -19.61 -12.24
CA GLY A 271 -26.58 -19.77 -13.69
C GLY A 271 -26.26 -18.47 -14.43
N GLN A 272 -26.02 -18.58 -15.73
CA GLN A 272 -25.64 -17.43 -16.55
C GLN A 272 -26.87 -16.57 -16.89
N HIS A 273 -26.84 -15.33 -16.40
CA HIS A 273 -27.88 -14.35 -16.65
C HIS A 273 -27.28 -12.99 -17.05
N ARG A 274 -28.07 -12.21 -17.78
CA ARG A 274 -27.75 -10.83 -18.17
C ARG A 274 -28.76 -9.88 -17.57
N GLU A 275 -28.33 -8.63 -17.42
CA GLU A 275 -29.15 -7.58 -16.80
C GLU A 275 -29.69 -8.04 -15.44
N VAL A 276 -28.78 -8.50 -14.59
CA VAL A 276 -29.10 -9.00 -13.24
C VAL A 276 -28.32 -8.26 -12.17
N ALA A 277 -28.92 -8.14 -11.00
CA ALA A 277 -28.25 -7.70 -9.78
C ALA A 277 -28.27 -8.82 -8.74
N GLY A 278 -27.26 -8.83 -7.87
CA GLY A 278 -27.15 -9.81 -6.79
C GLY A 278 -26.46 -9.19 -5.60
N TYR A 279 -26.69 -9.80 -4.44
CA TYR A 279 -26.11 -9.37 -3.19
C TYR A 279 -25.28 -10.49 -2.59
N ALA A 280 -24.15 -10.12 -2.00
CA ALA A 280 -23.32 -10.97 -1.18
C ALA A 280 -23.23 -10.36 0.22
N VAL A 281 -23.47 -11.15 1.25
CA VAL A 281 -23.28 -10.73 2.64
C VAL A 281 -22.31 -11.66 3.36
N THR A 282 -21.44 -11.08 4.19
CA THR A 282 -20.56 -11.83 5.09
C THR A 282 -20.39 -11.07 6.39
N GLU A 283 -19.91 -11.76 7.41
CA GLU A 283 -19.60 -11.20 8.72
C GLU A 283 -18.08 -11.14 8.91
N PHE A 284 -17.60 -10.08 9.55
CA PHE A 284 -16.21 -9.89 9.94
C PHE A 284 -16.14 -9.60 11.44
N ILE A 285 -15.45 -10.45 12.19
CA ILE A 285 -15.27 -10.34 13.63
C ILE A 285 -13.97 -9.59 13.91
N ALA A 286 -14.08 -8.34 14.36
CA ALA A 286 -12.92 -7.55 14.76
C ALA A 286 -12.66 -7.71 16.26
N ASP A 287 -11.40 -7.91 16.64
CA ASP A 287 -10.96 -8.00 18.04
C ASP A 287 -11.01 -6.64 18.75
N ARG A 288 -10.88 -5.55 17.99
CA ARG A 288 -10.86 -4.17 18.48
C ARG A 288 -11.38 -3.21 17.42
N ARG A 289 -11.66 -1.98 17.85
CA ARG A 289 -11.94 -0.86 16.94
C ARG A 289 -10.67 -0.54 16.17
N ARG A 290 -10.71 -0.58 14.84
CA ARG A 290 -9.54 -0.28 14.00
C ARG A 290 -9.94 0.20 12.61
N GLU A 291 -9.17 1.12 12.06
CA GLU A 291 -9.23 1.47 10.65
C GLU A 291 -8.61 0.33 9.83
N VAL A 292 -9.25 0.03 8.70
CA VAL A 292 -8.80 -0.94 7.69
C VAL A 292 -9.20 -0.45 6.31
N GLU A 293 -8.65 -1.09 5.29
CA GLU A 293 -9.07 -0.92 3.91
C GLU A 293 -9.85 -2.14 3.42
N PHE A 294 -11.05 -1.90 2.89
CA PHE A 294 -11.74 -2.86 2.02
C PHE A 294 -11.27 -2.62 0.59
N ARG A 295 -10.46 -3.55 0.09
CA ARG A 295 -9.92 -3.50 -1.27
C ARG A 295 -10.71 -4.46 -2.16
N MET A 296 -11.35 -3.91 -3.18
CA MET A 296 -12.32 -4.62 -4.00
C MET A 296 -11.99 -4.51 -5.48
N SER A 297 -12.31 -5.57 -6.22
CA SER A 297 -12.16 -5.67 -7.67
C SER A 297 -13.41 -6.31 -8.26
N SER A 298 -13.90 -5.79 -9.39
CA SER A 298 -15.02 -6.36 -10.13
C SER A 298 -15.07 -5.83 -11.56
N PHE A 299 -15.52 -6.65 -12.50
CA PHE A 299 -15.89 -6.21 -13.85
C PHE A 299 -17.28 -5.56 -13.91
N ASN A 300 -18.03 -5.65 -12.82
CA ASN A 300 -19.44 -5.28 -12.72
C ASN A 300 -19.60 -4.04 -11.85
N ALA A 301 -20.73 -3.36 -11.99
CA ALA A 301 -21.02 -2.21 -11.12
C ALA A 301 -21.32 -2.70 -9.70
N THR A 302 -20.80 -2.00 -8.70
CA THR A 302 -20.86 -2.43 -7.30
C THR A 302 -21.33 -1.35 -6.34
N LYS A 303 -21.96 -1.77 -5.25
CA LYS A 303 -22.21 -0.93 -4.06
C LYS A 303 -21.78 -1.71 -2.82
N LEU A 304 -21.17 -1.02 -1.87
CA LEU A 304 -20.56 -1.62 -0.68
C LEU A 304 -21.13 -0.97 0.58
N TRP A 305 -21.55 -1.77 1.55
CA TRP A 305 -22.02 -1.32 2.85
C TRP A 305 -21.25 -2.00 3.98
N LEU A 306 -21.10 -1.27 5.08
CA LEU A 306 -20.60 -1.77 6.36
C LEU A 306 -21.61 -1.40 7.45
N ASN A 307 -22.10 -2.39 8.19
CA ASN A 307 -23.05 -2.21 9.28
C ASN A 307 -24.28 -1.37 8.87
N GLY A 308 -24.80 -1.63 7.67
CA GLY A 308 -25.96 -0.93 7.10
C GLY A 308 -25.69 0.49 6.57
N LYS A 309 -24.46 1.00 6.68
CA LYS A 309 -24.07 2.30 6.12
C LYS A 309 -23.38 2.11 4.78
N LEU A 310 -23.80 2.87 3.77
CA LEU A 310 -23.14 2.87 2.46
C LEU A 310 -21.71 3.39 2.64
N VAL A 311 -20.74 2.59 2.19
CA VAL A 311 -19.31 2.94 2.18
C VAL A 311 -19.00 3.67 0.89
N ASP A 312 -19.27 3.03 -0.25
CA ASP A 312 -19.05 3.60 -1.58
C ASP A 312 -19.86 2.86 -2.65
N GLN A 313 -19.89 3.41 -3.86
CA GLN A 313 -20.57 2.86 -5.03
C GLN A 313 -19.83 3.18 -6.34
N TYR A 314 -19.73 2.18 -7.21
CA TYR A 314 -19.02 2.27 -8.49
C TYR A 314 -19.96 1.84 -9.63
N PRO A 315 -20.62 2.78 -10.32
CA PRO A 315 -21.49 2.50 -11.47
C PRO A 315 -20.68 2.20 -12.75
N VAL A 316 -19.61 1.42 -12.62
CA VAL A 316 -18.64 1.15 -13.68
C VAL A 316 -18.80 -0.30 -14.13
N TYR A 317 -18.92 -0.50 -15.44
CA TYR A 317 -18.99 -1.81 -16.06
C TYR A 317 -17.82 -1.96 -17.02
N HIS A 318 -17.22 -3.14 -17.09
CA HIS A 318 -16.33 -3.54 -18.19
C HIS A 318 -15.08 -2.67 -18.38
N SER A 319 -14.61 -1.98 -17.34
CA SER A 319 -13.40 -1.16 -17.37
C SER A 319 -12.11 -1.97 -17.14
N GLY A 320 -12.19 -3.31 -17.22
CA GLY A 320 -11.20 -4.21 -16.65
C GLY A 320 -11.41 -4.41 -15.15
N SER A 321 -10.65 -5.33 -14.57
CA SER A 321 -10.60 -5.54 -13.12
C SER A 321 -9.14 -5.78 -12.73
N GLN A 322 -8.54 -4.77 -12.11
CA GLN A 322 -7.21 -4.89 -11.52
C GLN A 322 -7.36 -5.28 -10.04
N PRO A 323 -6.42 -6.05 -9.46
CA PRO A 323 -6.36 -6.23 -8.01
C PRO A 323 -6.39 -4.88 -7.29
N ASP A 324 -7.16 -4.78 -6.20
CA ASP A 324 -7.31 -3.57 -5.40
C ASP A 324 -7.79 -2.33 -6.20
N GLN A 325 -8.61 -2.53 -7.24
CA GLN A 325 -9.15 -1.46 -8.08
C GLN A 325 -9.86 -0.36 -7.28
N TYR A 326 -10.60 -0.75 -6.24
CA TYR A 326 -11.30 0.16 -5.34
C TYR A 326 -10.79 -0.03 -3.92
N VAL A 327 -10.27 1.03 -3.31
CA VAL A 327 -9.72 1.03 -1.94
C VAL A 327 -10.60 1.91 -1.05
N ASN A 328 -11.31 1.28 -0.12
CA ASN A 328 -12.27 1.94 0.76
C ASN A 328 -11.78 1.90 2.21
N ARG A 329 -11.43 3.06 2.78
CA ARG A 329 -11.09 3.15 4.20
C ARG A 329 -12.35 3.08 5.04
N VAL A 330 -12.37 2.14 5.98
CA VAL A 330 -13.51 1.89 6.86
C VAL A 330 -13.05 1.69 8.29
N LEU A 331 -13.95 1.93 9.23
CA LEU A 331 -13.72 1.75 10.65
C LEU A 331 -14.51 0.54 11.14
N LEU A 332 -13.81 -0.52 11.52
CA LEU A 332 -14.42 -1.69 12.13
C LEU A 332 -14.75 -1.40 13.60
N GLU A 333 -15.90 -1.89 14.05
CA GLU A 333 -16.29 -1.90 15.46
C GLU A 333 -15.85 -3.21 16.13
N PRO A 334 -15.53 -3.23 17.44
CA PRO A 334 -15.28 -4.48 18.15
C PRO A 334 -16.45 -5.47 18.00
N GLY A 335 -16.13 -6.73 17.77
CA GLY A 335 -17.10 -7.78 17.53
C GLY A 335 -17.57 -7.85 16.08
N ARG A 336 -18.85 -8.14 15.89
CA ARG A 336 -19.42 -8.46 14.58
C ARG A 336 -19.64 -7.21 13.73
N ASN A 337 -19.06 -7.23 12.53
CA ASN A 337 -19.31 -6.27 11.46
C ASN A 337 -19.94 -6.97 10.26
N VAL A 338 -21.01 -6.42 9.71
CA VAL A 338 -21.71 -6.99 8.55
C VAL A 338 -21.31 -6.23 7.29
N ILE A 339 -20.80 -6.97 6.31
CA ILE A 339 -20.38 -6.43 5.00
C ILE A 339 -21.39 -6.90 3.97
N LEU A 340 -21.98 -5.96 3.24
CA LEU A 340 -22.91 -6.24 2.14
C LEU A 340 -22.32 -5.67 0.86
N VAL A 341 -22.35 -6.45 -0.22
CA VAL A 341 -21.93 -6.04 -1.56
C VAL A 341 -23.07 -6.30 -2.53
N LYS A 342 -23.45 -5.30 -3.31
CA LYS A 342 -24.31 -5.45 -4.48
C LYS A 342 -23.43 -5.52 -5.72
N VAL A 343 -23.73 -6.45 -6.63
CA VAL A 343 -23.00 -6.62 -7.89
C VAL A 343 -24.01 -6.68 -9.04
N CYS A 344 -23.87 -5.77 -9.99
CA CYS A 344 -24.80 -5.58 -11.10
C CYS A 344 -24.14 -5.93 -12.43
N GLN A 345 -24.69 -6.90 -13.14
CA GLN A 345 -24.31 -7.26 -14.49
C GLN A 345 -25.28 -6.67 -15.53
N ASN A 346 -24.77 -6.24 -16.67
CA ASN A 346 -25.49 -5.57 -17.74
C ASN A 346 -25.88 -6.50 -18.91
N GLU A 347 -26.33 -5.90 -20.00
CA GLU A 347 -26.90 -6.52 -21.20
C GLU A 347 -25.88 -7.03 -22.23
N GLN A 348 -24.58 -6.73 -22.03
CA GLN A 348 -23.55 -7.00 -23.04
C GLN A 348 -23.46 -8.49 -23.39
N THR A 349 -23.24 -8.76 -24.67
CA THR A 349 -23.26 -10.10 -25.26
C THR A 349 -21.88 -10.65 -25.56
N GLN A 350 -20.85 -9.81 -25.52
CA GLN A 350 -19.49 -10.22 -25.83
C GLN A 350 -18.98 -11.22 -24.80
N ASP A 351 -18.21 -12.23 -25.24
CA ASP A 351 -17.72 -13.30 -24.35
C ASP A 351 -16.89 -12.77 -23.18
N TRP A 352 -16.09 -11.74 -23.42
CA TRP A 352 -15.27 -11.10 -22.41
C TRP A 352 -16.11 -10.40 -21.31
N ALA A 353 -17.35 -10.02 -21.64
CA ALA A 353 -18.29 -9.32 -20.78
C ALA A 353 -19.16 -10.27 -19.96
N GLN A 354 -19.13 -11.59 -20.20
CA GLN A 354 -19.94 -12.59 -19.48
C GLN A 354 -19.33 -12.91 -18.11
N ARG A 355 -19.36 -11.93 -17.20
CA ARG A 355 -18.87 -12.04 -15.83
C ARG A 355 -19.89 -11.48 -14.85
N TRP A 356 -20.02 -12.13 -13.71
CA TRP A 356 -20.82 -11.64 -12.60
C TRP A 356 -20.14 -12.03 -11.31
N ASP A 357 -19.11 -11.26 -10.97
CA ASP A 357 -18.23 -11.60 -9.86
C ASP A 357 -17.59 -10.37 -9.21
N PHE A 358 -17.11 -10.57 -8.00
CA PHE A 358 -16.24 -9.63 -7.31
C PHE A 358 -15.24 -10.37 -6.43
N GLN A 359 -14.24 -9.63 -5.98
CA GLN A 359 -13.29 -10.04 -4.96
C GLN A 359 -13.20 -8.93 -3.94
N LEU A 360 -13.13 -9.27 -2.66
CA LEU A 360 -12.93 -8.29 -1.58
C LEU A 360 -11.94 -8.85 -0.57
N ARG A 361 -10.93 -8.05 -0.23
CA ARG A 361 -9.98 -8.33 0.85
C ARG A 361 -9.94 -7.21 1.87
N VAL A 362 -9.62 -7.57 3.12
CA VAL A 362 -9.50 -6.63 4.23
C VAL A 362 -8.02 -6.48 4.60
N CYS A 363 -7.53 -5.24 4.54
CA CYS A 363 -6.10 -4.94 4.68
C CYS A 363 -5.81 -3.79 5.66
N ASP A 364 -4.56 -3.72 6.12
CA ASP A 364 -3.96 -2.49 6.67
C ASP A 364 -3.59 -1.51 5.54
N GLU A 365 -3.11 -0.31 5.89
CA GLU A 365 -2.81 0.74 4.90
C GLU A 365 -1.72 0.37 3.88
N ILE A 366 -0.88 -0.63 4.18
CA ILE A 366 0.17 -1.11 3.27
C ILE A 366 -0.24 -2.40 2.55
N GLY A 367 -1.49 -2.84 2.65
CA GLY A 367 -2.03 -4.01 1.94
C GLY A 367 -1.78 -5.35 2.64
N GLY A 368 -1.34 -5.34 3.90
CA GLY A 368 -1.20 -6.52 4.74
C GLY A 368 -2.55 -7.04 5.20
N ALA A 369 -2.74 -8.35 5.22
CA ALA A 369 -4.03 -8.95 5.57
C ALA A 369 -4.46 -8.62 7.00
N VAL A 370 -5.71 -8.21 7.16
CA VAL A 370 -6.40 -8.11 8.46
C VAL A 370 -7.43 -9.22 8.49
N LEU A 371 -7.19 -10.23 9.33
CA LEU A 371 -8.03 -11.42 9.40
C LEU A 371 -9.13 -11.24 10.43
N SER A 372 -10.31 -11.76 10.09
CA SER A 372 -11.43 -11.91 11.02
C SER A 372 -11.06 -12.87 12.15
N ALA A 373 -11.48 -12.59 13.38
CA ALA A 373 -11.10 -13.38 14.57
C ALA A 373 -11.63 -14.83 14.53
N ASP A 374 -12.70 -15.08 13.79
CA ASP A 374 -13.30 -16.41 13.57
C ASP A 374 -12.64 -17.19 12.40
N ARG A 375 -11.68 -16.58 11.68
CA ARG A 375 -10.85 -17.30 10.72
C ARG A 375 -9.73 -18.01 11.46
N ASP A 376 -10.03 -19.23 11.91
CA ASP A 376 -9.11 -20.18 12.52
C ASP A 376 -7.66 -20.00 12.06
N VAL A 377 -6.78 -19.81 13.04
CA VAL A 377 -5.35 -20.07 12.91
C VAL A 377 -5.22 -21.58 12.74
N LYS A 378 -5.25 -22.05 11.49
CA LYS A 378 -4.84 -23.43 11.19
C LYS A 378 -3.34 -23.57 11.26
#